data_AF-A0A383D2Y7-F1
#
_entry.id   AF-A0A383D2Y7-F1
#
_cell.length_a   1.000
_cell.length_b   1.000
_cell.length_c   1.000
_cell.angle_alpha   90.00
_cell.angle_beta   90.00
_cell.angle_gamma   90.00
#
_symmetry.space_group_name_H-M   'P 1'
#
loop_
_entity.id
_entity.type
_entity.pdbx_description
1 polymer ?
#
loop_
_entity_poly.entity_id
_entity_poly.type
_entity_poly.pdbx_seq_one_letter_code
_entity_poly.pdbx_strand_id
1 'polypeptide(L)'
;VYCSEDLDADGTCDGLDDCVGAFDDCGVCNGGNADDLGCGCGNPGPSGCDETCGSELVVDDCDVCGGDGSSCLASLSLGAFDSSGSLEVLYDFGGPVAGFQFDVTGLALTGGSDGSAGDAGMTVSAGGSTVVGFSMTNNEIPAGSGTLTVLSFSDVTSGTTELSLGNFGAVTDATGTTYETSASGSVNHGDPDCSGDYYGSLVVDECDECGGDGIDEGACDCDGNVLDCAGECAGAA
;
A
#
# COMPACT_ATOMS: atom_id res chain seq x y z
N VAL A 1 -52.50 -43.07 46.77
CA VAL A 1 -53.09 -42.18 45.75
C VAL A 1 -53.62 -43.09 44.65
N TYR A 2 -54.85 -42.88 44.18
CA TYR A 2 -55.40 -43.68 43.08
C TYR A 2 -54.86 -43.12 41.77
N CYS A 3 -54.22 -43.98 40.97
CA CYS A 3 -53.77 -43.68 39.62
C CYS A 3 -54.98 -43.85 38.69
N SER A 4 -55.57 -42.75 38.23
CA SER A 4 -56.72 -42.83 37.32
C SER A 4 -56.29 -43.22 35.91
N GLU A 5 -55.20 -42.63 35.41
CA GLU A 5 -54.63 -42.81 34.08
C GLU A 5 -53.10 -42.53 34.15
N ASP A 6 -52.35 -43.11 33.22
CA ASP A 6 -50.90 -43.00 33.01
C ASP A 6 -50.72 -43.11 31.48
N LEU A 7 -50.86 -41.98 30.78
CA LEU A 7 -51.08 -41.94 29.34
C LEU A 7 -49.81 -42.16 28.52
N ASP A 8 -48.67 -41.69 29.04
CA ASP A 8 -47.35 -41.80 28.42
C ASP A 8 -46.54 -43.00 28.93
N ALA A 9 -47.04 -43.70 29.96
CA ALA A 9 -46.49 -44.92 30.53
C ALA A 9 -45.08 -44.73 31.14
N ASP A 10 -44.81 -43.56 31.71
CA ASP A 10 -43.54 -43.24 32.36
C ASP A 10 -43.46 -43.77 33.82
N GLY A 11 -44.58 -44.24 34.36
CA GLY A 11 -44.71 -44.79 35.71
C GLY A 11 -45.19 -43.79 36.76
N THR A 12 -45.49 -42.56 36.35
CA THR A 12 -46.15 -41.50 37.13
C THR A 12 -47.61 -41.40 36.69
N CYS A 13 -48.52 -41.17 37.64
CA CYS A 13 -49.94 -41.03 37.30
C CYS A 13 -50.22 -39.62 36.79
N ASP A 14 -51.00 -39.46 35.71
CA ASP A 14 -51.29 -38.16 35.08
C ASP A 14 -51.76 -37.07 36.07
N GLY A 15 -52.49 -37.44 37.13
CA GLY A 15 -52.96 -36.50 38.16
C GLY A 15 -51.90 -36.04 39.19
N LEU A 16 -50.71 -36.64 39.15
CA LEU A 16 -49.52 -36.35 39.94
C LEU A 16 -48.30 -36.05 39.05
N ASP A 17 -48.47 -36.11 37.74
CA ASP A 17 -47.42 -35.94 36.75
C ASP A 17 -47.39 -34.48 36.28
N ASP A 18 -46.22 -33.87 36.43
CA ASP A 18 -45.99 -32.49 36.01
C ASP A 18 -45.85 -32.38 34.48
N CYS A 19 -45.63 -33.49 33.77
CA CYS A 19 -45.59 -33.56 32.32
C CYS A 19 -46.05 -34.90 31.75
N VAL A 20 -47.33 -34.96 31.35
CA VAL A 20 -47.85 -36.10 30.57
C VAL A 20 -47.23 -36.08 29.17
N GLY A 21 -46.17 -36.86 28.96
CA GLY A 21 -45.38 -36.99 27.74
C GLY A 21 -43.87 -37.07 28.02
N ALA A 22 -43.09 -36.21 27.37
CA ALA A 22 -41.66 -36.10 27.66
C ALA A 22 -41.25 -34.64 27.76
N PHE A 23 -40.40 -34.35 28.75
CA PHE A 23 -39.64 -33.10 28.76
C PHE A 23 -38.65 -33.09 27.62
N ASP A 24 -38.55 -31.96 26.95
CA ASP A 24 -37.48 -31.70 26.01
C ASP A 24 -36.18 -31.25 26.73
N ASP A 25 -35.12 -30.97 25.99
CA ASP A 25 -33.82 -30.57 26.55
C ASP A 25 -33.88 -29.21 27.28
N CYS A 26 -34.97 -28.46 27.08
CA CYS A 26 -35.27 -27.21 27.74
C CYS A 26 -36.20 -27.35 28.95
N GLY A 27 -36.56 -28.59 29.30
CA GLY A 27 -37.46 -28.86 30.41
C GLY A 27 -38.90 -28.42 30.13
N VAL A 28 -39.28 -28.27 28.86
CA VAL A 28 -40.65 -27.95 28.46
C VAL A 28 -41.38 -29.23 28.08
N CYS A 29 -42.52 -29.45 28.74
CA CYS A 29 -43.32 -30.64 28.50
C CYS A 29 -43.88 -30.65 27.08
N ASN A 30 -43.56 -31.69 26.30
CA ASN A 30 -43.93 -31.83 24.89
C ASN A 30 -43.53 -30.61 24.02
N GLY A 31 -42.47 -29.89 24.40
CA GLY A 31 -42.05 -28.63 23.76
C GLY A 31 -41.26 -28.81 22.46
N GLY A 32 -40.67 -29.99 22.24
CA GLY A 32 -39.94 -30.30 21.01
C GLY A 32 -38.70 -29.43 20.78
N ASN A 33 -38.09 -28.88 21.85
CA ASN A 33 -36.93 -27.99 21.83
C ASN A 33 -37.14 -26.68 21.03
N ALA A 34 -38.39 -26.21 20.91
CA ALA A 34 -38.66 -24.96 20.19
C ALA A 34 -37.99 -23.72 20.83
N ASP A 35 -37.63 -23.80 22.11
CA ASP A 35 -36.99 -22.73 22.87
C ASP A 35 -35.45 -22.73 22.76
N ASP A 36 -34.85 -23.71 22.09
CA ASP A 36 -33.43 -23.72 21.74
C ASP A 36 -33.24 -23.36 20.27
N LEU A 37 -32.87 -22.10 20.02
CA LEU A 37 -32.57 -21.59 18.68
C LEU A 37 -31.12 -21.87 18.24
N GLY A 38 -30.41 -22.78 18.91
CA GLY A 38 -29.02 -23.15 18.63
C GLY A 38 -28.01 -22.60 19.64
N CYS A 39 -28.48 -21.94 20.71
CA CYS A 39 -27.65 -21.32 21.74
C CYS A 39 -28.07 -21.71 23.16
N GLY A 40 -28.79 -22.83 23.28
CA GLY A 40 -29.38 -23.28 24.51
C GLY A 40 -30.71 -22.59 24.79
N CYS A 41 -31.42 -23.18 25.73
CA CYS A 41 -32.81 -22.89 26.04
C CYS A 41 -33.04 -21.46 26.49
N GLY A 42 -33.99 -20.78 25.82
CA GLY A 42 -34.38 -19.40 26.12
C GLY A 42 -33.36 -18.35 25.70
N ASN A 43 -32.26 -18.75 25.06
CA ASN A 43 -31.31 -17.81 24.48
C ASN A 43 -31.69 -17.48 23.03
N PRO A 44 -31.43 -16.24 22.56
CA PRO A 44 -31.45 -15.94 21.14
C PRO A 44 -30.54 -16.90 20.38
N GLY A 45 -30.93 -17.26 19.16
CA GLY A 45 -30.08 -18.05 18.27
C GLY A 45 -28.77 -17.34 17.94
N PRO A 46 -27.85 -18.02 17.23
CA PRO A 46 -26.55 -17.45 16.90
C PRO A 46 -26.71 -16.13 16.13
N SER A 47 -25.86 -15.16 16.47
CA SER A 47 -25.94 -13.78 15.99
C SER A 47 -24.58 -13.28 15.51
N GLY A 48 -24.51 -12.02 15.09
CA GLY A 48 -23.29 -11.42 14.55
C GLY A 48 -22.94 -11.92 13.14
N CYS A 49 -21.85 -11.41 12.60
CA CYS A 49 -21.31 -11.85 11.30
C CYS A 49 -20.56 -13.19 11.35
N ASP A 50 -20.32 -13.73 12.55
CA ASP A 50 -19.65 -15.02 12.81
C ASP A 50 -20.63 -16.12 13.26
N GLU A 51 -21.94 -15.85 13.21
CA GLU A 51 -23.01 -16.78 13.57
C GLU A 51 -22.76 -17.49 14.91
N THR A 52 -22.33 -16.74 15.92
CA THR A 52 -22.01 -17.26 17.25
C THR A 52 -22.98 -16.72 18.31
N CYS A 53 -23.29 -17.55 19.30
CA CYS A 53 -24.20 -17.21 20.39
C CYS A 53 -23.72 -15.97 21.16
N GLY A 54 -24.56 -14.93 21.21
CA GLY A 54 -24.25 -13.69 21.93
C GLY A 54 -23.21 -12.81 21.22
N SER A 55 -22.91 -13.07 19.96
CA SER A 55 -22.01 -12.24 19.18
C SER A 55 -22.69 -10.94 18.75
N GLU A 56 -21.98 -9.83 18.97
CA GLU A 56 -22.31 -8.49 18.47
C GLU A 56 -21.36 -8.08 17.33
N LEU A 57 -20.53 -9.00 16.83
CA LEU A 57 -19.59 -8.70 15.76
C LEU A 57 -20.35 -8.29 14.51
N VAL A 58 -19.84 -7.23 13.88
CA VAL A 58 -20.34 -6.71 12.61
C VAL A 58 -19.23 -6.79 11.57
N VAL A 59 -19.64 -6.92 10.31
CA VAL A 59 -18.73 -6.79 9.18
C VAL A 59 -18.31 -5.32 9.11
N ASP A 60 -17.00 -5.07 9.01
CA ASP A 60 -16.45 -3.73 8.82
C ASP A 60 -16.52 -3.29 7.34
N ASP A 61 -16.02 -2.08 7.06
CA ASP A 61 -16.00 -1.53 5.69
C ASP A 61 -15.09 -2.32 4.72
N CYS A 62 -14.29 -3.25 5.25
CA CYS A 62 -13.40 -4.13 4.50
C CYS A 62 -13.94 -5.55 4.35
N ASP A 63 -15.24 -5.76 4.59
CA ASP A 63 -15.91 -7.05 4.55
C ASP A 63 -15.36 -8.09 5.55
N VAL A 64 -14.67 -7.64 6.60
CA VAL A 64 -14.11 -8.51 7.65
C VAL A 64 -14.99 -8.48 8.89
N CYS A 65 -15.42 -9.66 9.33
CA CYS A 65 -16.18 -9.79 10.57
C CYS A 65 -15.33 -9.43 11.80
N GLY A 66 -15.72 -8.39 12.53
CA GLY A 66 -14.97 -7.89 13.69
C GLY A 66 -13.63 -7.22 13.33
N GLY A 67 -13.46 -6.83 12.06
CA GLY A 67 -12.26 -6.13 11.61
C GLY A 67 -12.18 -4.70 12.13
N ASP A 68 -11.01 -4.10 12.00
CA ASP A 68 -10.70 -2.72 12.41
C ASP A 68 -10.71 -1.73 11.24
N GLY A 69 -11.15 -2.15 10.06
CA GLY A 69 -11.18 -1.34 8.84
C GLY A 69 -9.81 -1.14 8.18
N SER A 70 -8.77 -1.87 8.61
CA SER A 70 -7.42 -1.73 8.03
C SER A 70 -7.11 -2.73 6.92
N SER A 71 -7.83 -3.84 6.84
CA SER A 71 -7.52 -4.96 5.94
C SER A 71 -7.72 -4.64 4.45
N CYS A 72 -8.50 -3.62 4.12
CA CYS A 72 -8.72 -3.13 2.76
C CYS A 72 -7.97 -1.82 2.45
N LEU A 73 -7.05 -1.41 3.33
CA LEU A 73 -6.19 -0.24 3.12
C LEU A 73 -4.85 -0.65 2.49
N ALA A 74 -4.34 0.22 1.64
CA ALA A 74 -2.98 0.13 1.13
C ALA A 74 -2.31 1.52 1.21
N SER A 75 -1.03 1.54 1.54
CA SER A 75 -0.25 2.77 1.43
C SER A 75 1.07 2.51 0.74
N LEU A 76 1.47 3.48 -0.08
CA LEU A 76 2.73 3.50 -0.82
C LEU A 76 3.53 4.72 -0.39
N SER A 77 4.82 4.56 -0.21
CA SER A 77 5.71 5.68 0.08
C SER A 77 7.06 5.58 -0.59
N LEU A 78 7.75 6.70 -0.74
CA LEU A 78 9.14 6.72 -1.21
C LEU A 78 10.08 6.35 -0.07
N GLY A 79 11.02 5.44 -0.36
CA GLY A 79 12.08 5.00 0.54
C GLY A 79 13.41 5.67 0.22
N ALA A 80 14.50 4.89 0.30
CA ALA A 80 15.83 5.37 -0.05
C ALA A 80 15.92 5.83 -1.51
N PHE A 81 16.54 7.00 -1.73
CA PHE A 81 16.86 7.52 -3.05
C PHE A 81 18.38 7.55 -3.24
N ASP A 82 18.83 7.05 -4.38
CA ASP A 82 20.21 7.14 -4.84
C ASP A 82 20.25 7.82 -6.22
N SER A 83 20.93 8.96 -6.29
CA SER A 83 21.12 9.74 -7.51
C SER A 83 21.86 8.99 -8.62
N SER A 84 22.49 7.84 -8.31
CA SER A 84 23.11 6.96 -9.30
C SER A 84 22.12 6.18 -10.17
N GLY A 85 20.81 6.20 -9.83
CA GLY A 85 19.76 5.64 -10.67
C GLY A 85 18.80 4.68 -9.97
N SER A 86 18.66 4.73 -8.64
CA SER A 86 17.71 3.88 -7.91
C SER A 86 16.83 4.63 -6.92
N LEU A 87 15.55 4.26 -6.89
CA LEU A 87 14.55 4.81 -5.97
C LEU A 87 13.73 3.67 -5.38
N GLU A 88 13.78 3.53 -4.06
CA GLU A 88 13.00 2.54 -3.33
C GLU A 88 11.55 3.00 -3.16
N VAL A 89 10.61 2.08 -3.36
CA VAL A 89 9.19 2.26 -3.03
C VAL A 89 8.86 1.30 -1.90
N LEU A 90 8.33 1.85 -0.81
CA LEU A 90 7.87 1.11 0.35
C LEU A 90 6.36 0.94 0.30
N TYR A 91 5.87 -0.13 0.94
CA TYR A 91 4.45 -0.38 1.09
C TYR A 91 4.06 -0.68 2.53
N ASP A 92 2.78 -0.48 2.83
CA ASP A 92 2.06 -1.05 3.96
C ASP A 92 0.67 -1.48 3.47
N PHE A 93 0.44 -2.80 3.39
CA PHE A 93 -0.79 -3.40 2.87
C PHE A 93 -1.54 -4.10 3.98
N GLY A 94 -2.83 -3.80 4.11
CA GLY A 94 -3.74 -4.50 5.02
C GLY A 94 -4.10 -5.92 4.58
N GLY A 95 -3.86 -6.25 3.31
CA GLY A 95 -4.18 -7.54 2.71
C GLY A 95 -3.19 -7.95 1.61
N PRO A 96 -3.34 -9.16 1.05
CA PRO A 96 -2.47 -9.63 -0.03
C PRO A 96 -2.73 -8.87 -1.35
N VAL A 97 -1.66 -8.55 -2.08
CA VAL A 97 -1.72 -7.72 -3.30
C VAL A 97 -1.16 -8.49 -4.48
N ALA A 98 -1.91 -8.56 -5.59
CA ALA A 98 -1.51 -9.19 -6.85
C ALA A 98 -1.10 -8.17 -7.94
N GLY A 99 -1.43 -6.90 -7.75
CA GLY A 99 -1.10 -5.84 -8.70
C GLY A 99 -1.10 -4.45 -8.06
N PHE A 100 -0.28 -3.57 -8.60
CA PHE A 100 -0.20 -2.18 -8.20
C PHE A 100 0.08 -1.29 -9.41
N GLN A 101 -0.47 -0.09 -9.38
CA GLN A 101 -0.21 0.97 -10.35
C GLN A 101 -0.12 2.30 -9.61
N PHE A 102 0.94 3.05 -9.86
CA PHE A 102 1.15 4.39 -9.32
C PHE A 102 2.01 5.22 -10.28
N ASP A 103 2.05 6.53 -10.08
CA ASP A 103 2.85 7.45 -10.86
C ASP A 103 4.01 8.02 -10.01
N VAL A 104 5.20 8.07 -10.61
CA VAL A 104 6.36 8.80 -10.09
C VAL A 104 6.76 9.84 -11.13
N THR A 105 6.70 11.11 -10.74
CA THR A 105 7.10 12.24 -11.57
C THR A 105 8.51 12.68 -11.22
N GLY A 106 9.16 13.44 -12.10
CA GLY A 106 10.48 14.02 -11.84
C GLY A 106 11.67 13.11 -12.14
N LEU A 107 11.46 11.86 -12.57
CA LEU A 107 12.49 10.92 -13.00
C LEU A 107 12.21 10.36 -14.40
N ALA A 108 13.27 10.11 -15.16
CA ALA A 108 13.21 9.32 -16.39
C ALA A 108 13.31 7.82 -16.04
N LEU A 109 12.18 7.21 -15.66
CA LEU A 109 12.13 5.81 -15.23
C LEU A 109 12.45 4.84 -16.37
N THR A 110 13.22 3.80 -16.05
CA THR A 110 13.60 2.74 -16.99
C THR A 110 13.05 1.37 -16.61
N GLY A 111 12.54 1.20 -15.38
CA GLY A 111 11.92 -0.02 -14.91
C GLY A 111 11.87 -0.10 -13.38
N GLY A 112 11.58 -1.29 -12.87
CA GLY A 112 11.72 -1.61 -11.45
C GLY A 112 11.96 -3.11 -11.25
N SER A 113 12.67 -3.46 -10.19
CA SER A 113 12.93 -4.84 -9.79
C SER A 113 13.05 -4.96 -8.27
N ASP A 114 13.34 -6.17 -7.78
CA ASP A 114 13.59 -6.44 -6.36
C ASP A 114 12.42 -6.11 -5.43
N GLY A 115 12.69 -6.15 -4.12
CA GLY A 115 11.68 -6.03 -3.07
C GLY A 115 10.68 -7.19 -3.07
N SER A 116 9.58 -7.00 -2.36
CA SER A 116 8.52 -7.99 -2.25
C SER A 116 7.84 -8.28 -3.60
N ALA A 117 7.81 -7.32 -4.53
CA ALA A 117 7.32 -7.56 -5.89
C ALA A 117 8.24 -8.52 -6.66
N GLY A 118 9.56 -8.33 -6.57
CA GLY A 118 10.54 -9.25 -7.14
C GLY A 118 10.47 -10.65 -6.52
N ASP A 119 10.38 -10.74 -5.19
CA ASP A 119 10.28 -12.00 -4.46
C ASP A 119 8.99 -12.78 -4.79
N ALA A 120 7.88 -12.06 -4.99
CA ALA A 120 6.61 -12.64 -5.44
C ALA A 120 6.63 -13.05 -6.93
N GLY A 121 7.67 -12.71 -7.68
CA GLY A 121 7.79 -12.99 -9.11
C GLY A 121 6.90 -12.09 -9.97
N MET A 122 6.54 -10.90 -9.48
CA MET A 122 5.79 -9.92 -10.24
C MET A 122 6.65 -9.27 -11.32
N THR A 123 6.00 -8.90 -12.43
CA THR A 123 6.63 -8.07 -13.46
C THR A 123 6.36 -6.61 -13.13
N VAL A 124 7.41 -5.82 -12.94
CA VAL A 124 7.32 -4.36 -12.74
C VAL A 124 7.82 -3.66 -13.99
N SER A 125 6.98 -2.81 -14.56
CA SER A 125 7.27 -2.02 -15.76
C SER A 125 7.03 -0.56 -15.48
N ALA A 126 7.94 0.30 -15.94
CA ALA A 126 7.77 1.74 -15.93
C ALA A 126 7.60 2.26 -17.35
N GLY A 127 6.58 3.08 -17.59
CA GLY A 127 6.30 3.72 -18.86
C GLY A 127 6.00 5.20 -18.66
N GLY A 128 6.94 6.07 -19.04
CA GLY A 128 6.85 7.49 -18.71
C GLY A 128 6.93 7.69 -17.19
N SER A 129 5.89 8.29 -16.59
CA SER A 129 5.77 8.43 -15.14
C SER A 129 5.04 7.26 -14.46
N THR A 130 4.34 6.41 -15.22
CA THR A 130 3.50 5.37 -14.64
C THR A 130 4.29 4.08 -14.43
N VAL A 131 4.21 3.56 -13.21
CA VAL A 131 4.75 2.26 -12.81
C VAL A 131 3.59 1.29 -12.65
N VAL A 132 3.71 0.13 -13.27
CA VAL A 132 2.74 -0.96 -13.17
C VAL A 132 3.49 -2.22 -12.74
N GLY A 133 3.06 -2.80 -11.63
CA GLY A 133 3.46 -4.13 -11.17
C GLY A 133 2.29 -5.08 -11.24
N PHE A 134 2.46 -6.25 -11.86
CA PHE A 134 1.41 -7.28 -11.89
C PHE A 134 2.00 -8.69 -11.82
N SER A 135 1.21 -9.61 -11.30
CA SER A 135 1.50 -11.04 -11.26
C SER A 135 0.76 -11.78 -12.38
N MET A 136 1.50 -12.46 -13.25
CA MET A 136 0.92 -13.33 -14.30
C MET A 136 0.58 -14.75 -13.82
N THR A 137 1.13 -15.15 -12.67
CA THR A 137 0.91 -16.46 -12.05
C THR A 137 -0.06 -16.40 -10.88
N ASN A 138 -0.66 -15.23 -10.63
CA ASN A 138 -1.54 -14.98 -9.50
C ASN A 138 -0.86 -15.15 -8.12
N ASN A 139 0.47 -14.96 -8.07
CA ASN A 139 1.20 -14.80 -6.82
C ASN A 139 0.91 -13.43 -6.22
N GLU A 140 0.79 -13.37 -4.89
CA GLU A 140 0.51 -12.15 -4.16
C GLU A 140 1.66 -11.77 -3.23
N ILE A 141 1.85 -10.46 -3.04
CA ILE A 141 2.66 -9.90 -1.96
C ILE A 141 1.82 -10.01 -0.68
N PRO A 142 2.32 -10.65 0.39
CA PRO A 142 1.59 -10.77 1.65
C PRO A 142 1.32 -9.40 2.30
N ALA A 143 0.26 -9.36 3.11
CA ALA A 143 -0.04 -8.23 3.98
C ALA A 143 1.15 -7.91 4.92
N GLY A 144 1.26 -6.64 5.31
CA GLY A 144 2.32 -6.09 6.13
C GLY A 144 3.04 -4.95 5.43
N SER A 145 4.22 -4.60 5.94
CA SER A 145 5.02 -3.46 5.46
C SER A 145 6.41 -3.89 5.02
N GLY A 146 6.96 -3.23 4.01
CA GLY A 146 8.32 -3.47 3.55
C GLY A 146 8.69 -2.72 2.28
N THR A 147 9.76 -3.16 1.64
CA THR A 147 10.17 -2.65 0.33
C THR A 147 9.34 -3.32 -0.75
N LEU A 148 8.51 -2.55 -1.46
CA LEU A 148 7.68 -3.07 -2.55
C LEU A 148 8.56 -3.44 -3.75
N THR A 149 9.32 -2.47 -4.23
CA THR A 149 10.20 -2.61 -5.39
C THR A 149 11.22 -1.47 -5.37
N VAL A 150 12.32 -1.66 -6.08
CA VAL A 150 13.32 -0.62 -6.36
C VAL A 150 13.17 -0.22 -7.82
N LEU A 151 12.79 1.03 -8.05
CA LEU A 151 12.70 1.62 -9.38
C LEU A 151 14.09 1.99 -9.87
N SER A 152 14.32 1.78 -11.16
CA SER A 152 15.51 2.26 -11.87
C SER A 152 15.16 3.45 -12.75
N PHE A 153 16.03 4.45 -12.80
CA PHE A 153 15.88 5.62 -13.66
C PHE A 153 17.21 6.00 -14.30
N SER A 154 17.15 6.65 -15.46
CA SER A 154 18.35 7.11 -16.18
C SER A 154 18.72 8.56 -15.89
N ASP A 155 17.76 9.37 -15.45
CA ASP A 155 17.97 10.81 -15.26
C ASP A 155 16.93 11.42 -14.30
N VAL A 156 17.28 12.55 -13.69
CA VAL A 156 16.39 13.40 -12.89
C VAL A 156 15.92 14.55 -13.76
N THR A 157 14.61 14.67 -13.95
CA THR A 157 14.00 15.59 -14.93
C THR A 157 13.35 16.82 -14.29
N SER A 158 13.29 16.86 -12.95
CA SER A 158 12.62 17.92 -12.19
C SER A 158 13.32 18.10 -10.84
N GLY A 159 13.25 19.31 -10.26
CA GLY A 159 13.79 19.61 -8.93
C GLY A 159 13.08 18.88 -7.80
N THR A 160 11.93 18.26 -8.08
CA THR A 160 11.24 17.37 -7.15
C THR A 160 10.75 16.11 -7.86
N THR A 161 10.98 14.97 -7.22
CA THR A 161 10.32 13.70 -7.52
C THR A 161 9.17 13.52 -6.57
N GLU A 162 8.00 13.14 -7.08
CA GLU A 162 6.80 12.92 -6.27
C GLU A 162 6.14 11.59 -6.62
N LEU A 163 5.73 10.86 -5.59
CA LEU A 163 4.90 9.67 -5.71
C LEU A 163 3.43 10.05 -5.59
N SER A 164 2.61 9.59 -6.53
CA SER A 164 1.16 9.76 -6.49
C SER A 164 0.44 8.56 -7.08
N LEU A 165 -0.86 8.43 -6.83
CA LEU A 165 -1.68 7.45 -7.56
C LEU A 165 -2.05 7.94 -8.96
N GLY A 166 -1.67 9.14 -9.38
CA GLY A 166 -2.06 9.67 -10.68
C GLY A 166 -3.58 9.66 -10.89
N ASN A 167 -4.00 9.46 -12.14
CA ASN A 167 -5.42 9.41 -12.51
C ASN A 167 -6.04 8.00 -12.44
N PHE A 168 -5.22 6.95 -12.47
CA PHE A 168 -5.67 5.56 -12.55
C PHE A 168 -4.91 4.61 -11.62
N GLY A 169 -4.14 5.12 -10.66
CA GLY A 169 -3.38 4.30 -9.73
C GLY A 169 -4.32 3.48 -8.84
N ALA A 170 -3.98 2.22 -8.67
CA ALA A 170 -4.77 1.26 -7.93
C ALA A 170 -3.86 0.16 -7.40
N VAL A 171 -4.19 -0.37 -6.22
CA VAL A 171 -3.60 -1.59 -5.68
C VAL A 171 -4.71 -2.62 -5.62
N THR A 172 -4.46 -3.83 -6.09
CA THR A 172 -5.47 -4.88 -6.23
C THR A 172 -4.99 -6.23 -5.73
N ASP A 173 -5.91 -7.01 -5.16
CA ASP A 173 -5.67 -8.43 -4.82
C ASP A 173 -5.81 -9.36 -6.05
N ALA A 174 -5.65 -10.67 -5.86
CA ALA A 174 -5.83 -11.69 -6.90
C ALA A 174 -7.28 -11.86 -7.37
N THR A 175 -8.25 -11.34 -6.62
CA THR A 175 -9.68 -11.40 -6.96
C THR A 175 -10.14 -10.21 -7.81
N GLY A 176 -9.29 -9.17 -7.90
CA GLY A 176 -9.58 -7.91 -8.59
C GLY A 176 -10.22 -6.85 -7.70
N THR A 177 -10.25 -7.08 -6.38
CA THR A 177 -10.71 -6.09 -5.40
C THR A 177 -9.67 -5.00 -5.26
N THR A 178 -10.08 -3.75 -5.39
CA THR A 178 -9.22 -2.57 -5.24
C THR A 178 -9.15 -2.15 -3.78
N TYR A 179 -7.93 -1.95 -3.28
CA TYR A 179 -7.68 -1.39 -1.95
C TYR A 179 -7.89 0.13 -1.96
N GLU A 180 -8.40 0.68 -0.86
CA GLU A 180 -8.35 2.11 -0.60
C GLU A 180 -6.90 2.52 -0.39
N THR A 181 -6.31 3.09 -1.44
CA THR A 181 -4.87 3.30 -1.52
C THR A 181 -4.53 4.76 -1.27
N SER A 182 -3.45 4.99 -0.53
CA SER A 182 -2.78 6.29 -0.45
C SER A 182 -1.35 6.18 -0.98
N ALA A 183 -0.85 7.22 -1.64
CA ALA A 183 0.54 7.28 -2.07
C ALA A 183 1.12 8.63 -1.68
N SER A 184 2.26 8.62 -1.00
CA SER A 184 2.89 9.84 -0.49
C SER A 184 4.39 9.75 -0.45
N GLY A 185 5.08 10.85 -0.72
CA GLY A 185 6.53 10.90 -0.66
C GLY A 185 7.05 11.85 -1.72
N SER A 186 8.09 12.59 -1.36
CA SER A 186 8.79 13.46 -2.28
C SER A 186 10.28 13.50 -1.98
N VAL A 187 11.07 13.64 -3.04
CA VAL A 187 12.51 13.84 -2.97
C VAL A 187 12.80 15.19 -3.62
N ASN A 188 13.46 16.08 -2.88
CA ASN A 188 13.90 17.36 -3.41
C ASN A 188 15.35 17.21 -3.91
N HIS A 189 15.56 17.46 -5.20
CA HIS A 189 16.88 17.34 -5.84
C HIS A 189 17.68 18.64 -5.84
N GLY A 190 17.13 19.72 -5.29
CA GLY A 190 17.73 21.05 -5.31
C GLY A 190 17.70 21.70 -6.68
N ASP A 191 18.58 22.67 -6.87
CA ASP A 191 18.80 23.31 -8.17
C ASP A 191 19.80 22.46 -8.98
N PRO A 192 19.60 22.33 -10.31
CA PRO A 192 20.57 21.69 -11.18
C PRO A 192 21.85 22.53 -11.26
N ASP A 193 22.93 21.91 -11.76
CA ASP A 193 24.16 22.63 -12.05
C ASP A 193 23.99 23.57 -13.28
N CYS A 194 25.06 24.25 -13.68
CA CYS A 194 24.96 25.24 -14.76
C CYS A 194 24.64 24.64 -16.15
N SER A 195 24.80 23.32 -16.36
CA SER A 195 24.38 22.65 -17.61
C SER A 195 22.94 22.16 -17.54
N GLY A 196 22.28 22.29 -16.39
CA GLY A 196 20.93 21.79 -16.15
C GLY A 196 20.91 20.35 -15.62
N ASP A 197 22.07 19.79 -15.24
CA ASP A 197 22.17 18.43 -14.73
C ASP A 197 22.01 18.43 -13.21
N TYR A 198 21.02 17.69 -12.70
CA TYR A 198 20.85 17.51 -11.27
C TYR A 198 21.97 16.62 -10.71
N TYR A 199 22.48 16.97 -9.53
CA TYR A 199 23.65 16.33 -8.92
C TYR A 199 24.94 16.42 -9.77
N GLY A 200 24.94 17.32 -10.76
CA GLY A 200 26.15 17.72 -11.47
C GLY A 200 27.06 18.58 -10.61
N SER A 201 28.27 18.85 -11.13
CA SER A 201 29.30 19.62 -10.41
C SER A 201 29.82 20.80 -11.22
N LEU A 202 29.22 21.07 -12.39
CA LEU A 202 29.66 22.17 -13.22
C LEU A 202 29.25 23.49 -12.59
N VAL A 203 30.18 24.44 -12.62
CA VAL A 203 29.97 25.80 -12.14
C VAL A 203 30.24 26.77 -13.28
N VAL A 204 29.56 27.91 -13.26
CA VAL A 204 29.84 29.01 -14.18
C VAL A 204 31.18 29.63 -13.78
N ASP A 205 32.08 29.78 -14.74
CA ASP A 205 33.38 30.40 -14.55
C ASP A 205 33.31 31.94 -14.70
N GLU A 206 34.47 32.61 -14.61
CA GLU A 206 34.58 34.07 -14.76
C GLU A 206 34.19 34.59 -16.15
N CYS A 207 34.03 33.70 -17.13
CA CYS A 207 33.66 33.98 -18.50
C CYS A 207 32.19 33.70 -18.81
N ASP A 208 31.39 33.50 -17.75
CA ASP A 208 30.00 33.08 -17.83
C ASP A 208 29.82 31.73 -18.59
N GLU A 209 30.88 30.91 -18.69
CA GLU A 209 30.84 29.60 -19.32
C GLU A 209 30.69 28.49 -18.27
N CYS A 210 29.75 27.57 -18.53
CA CYS A 210 29.50 26.45 -17.63
C CYS A 210 30.58 25.37 -17.78
N GLY A 211 31.33 25.11 -16.70
CA GLY A 211 32.41 24.13 -16.72
C GLY A 211 33.64 24.57 -17.51
N GLY A 212 33.77 25.86 -17.80
CA GLY A 212 34.95 26.43 -18.43
C GLY A 212 36.14 26.50 -17.46
N ASP A 213 37.34 26.67 -18.03
CA ASP A 213 38.59 26.81 -17.27
C ASP A 213 38.80 28.25 -16.73
N GLY A 214 37.85 29.16 -16.97
CA GLY A 214 37.94 30.58 -16.65
C GLY A 214 38.86 31.35 -17.59
N ILE A 215 39.40 32.46 -17.08
CA ILE A 215 40.37 33.28 -17.83
C ILE A 215 41.73 32.56 -17.85
N ASP A 216 42.25 32.31 -19.06
CA ASP A 216 43.56 31.69 -19.29
C ASP A 216 44.70 32.40 -18.53
N GLU A 217 45.70 31.63 -18.07
CA GLU A 217 46.86 32.23 -17.40
C GLU A 217 47.61 33.23 -18.30
N GLY A 218 47.60 34.50 -17.87
CA GLY A 218 48.24 35.61 -18.59
C GLY A 218 47.28 36.41 -19.49
N ALA A 219 46.03 35.96 -19.65
CA ALA A 219 44.97 36.75 -20.24
C ALA A 219 44.36 37.70 -19.20
N CYS A 220 43.79 38.81 -19.68
CA CYS A 220 43.07 39.79 -18.89
C CYS A 220 41.56 39.78 -19.15
N ASP A 221 41.11 39.00 -20.14
CA ASP A 221 39.70 38.73 -20.46
C ASP A 221 39.52 37.34 -21.09
N CYS A 222 38.27 36.98 -21.33
CA CYS A 222 37.83 35.69 -21.89
C CYS A 222 38.11 35.54 -23.39
N ASP A 223 38.51 36.60 -24.07
CA ASP A 223 38.93 36.58 -25.48
C ASP A 223 40.43 36.26 -25.62
N GLY A 224 41.13 36.04 -24.49
CA GLY A 224 42.56 35.74 -24.46
C GLY A 224 43.43 36.98 -24.69
N ASN A 225 42.89 38.19 -24.51
CA ASN A 225 43.69 39.40 -24.63
C ASN A 225 44.68 39.50 -23.47
N VAL A 226 45.82 40.14 -23.71
CA VAL A 226 46.83 40.41 -22.68
C VAL A 226 46.89 41.89 -22.36
N LEU A 227 47.36 42.22 -21.16
CA LEU A 227 47.55 43.60 -20.72
C LEU A 227 48.59 44.32 -21.59
N ASP A 228 48.28 45.53 -22.05
CA ASP A 228 49.25 46.37 -22.76
C ASP A 228 50.26 47.06 -21.81
N CYS A 229 51.16 47.88 -22.36
CA CYS A 229 52.16 48.62 -21.58
C CYS A 229 51.54 49.69 -20.65
N ALA A 230 50.28 50.09 -20.88
CA ALA A 230 49.54 51.06 -20.09
C ALA A 230 48.70 50.41 -18.98
N GLY A 231 48.61 49.09 -18.96
CA GLY A 231 47.77 48.37 -17.99
C GLY A 231 46.32 48.20 -18.46
N GLU A 232 46.05 48.34 -19.76
CA GLU A 232 44.70 48.19 -20.34
C GLU A 232 44.57 46.83 -21.03
N CYS A 233 43.45 46.14 -20.78
CA CYS A 233 43.14 44.88 -21.44
C CYS A 233 42.69 45.12 -22.89
N ALA A 234 43.27 44.43 -23.86
CA ALA A 234 43.03 44.63 -25.29
C ALA A 234 43.35 46.05 -25.81
N GLY A 235 44.26 46.77 -25.13
CA GLY A 235 44.68 48.12 -25.52
C GLY A 235 45.55 48.15 -26.78
N ALA A 236 45.45 49.25 -27.55
CA ALA A 236 46.32 49.47 -28.71
C ALA A 236 47.69 50.00 -28.25
N ALA A 237 48.76 49.37 -28.74
CA ALA A 237 50.16 49.73 -28.44
C ALA A 237 50.54 51.16 -28.82
#